data_AF-A0A2N5XE89-F1
#
_entry.id   AF-A0A2N5XE89-F1
#
_cell.length_a   1.000
_cell.length_b   1.000
_cell.length_c   1.000
_cell.angle_alpha   90.00
_cell.angle_beta   90.00
_cell.angle_gamma   90.00
#
_symmetry.space_group_name_H-M   'P 1'
#
loop_
_entity.id
_entity.type
_entity.pdbx_description
1 polymer ?
#
loop_
_entity_poly.entity_id
_entity_poly.type
_entity_poly.pdbx_seq_one_letter_code
_entity_poly.pdbx_strand_id
1 'polypeptide(L)' 'MPYFDAASAAPLHPVARQALLAALDEGWADPARLHREGRRARLLLD' A
#
# COMPACT_ATOMS: atom_id res chain seq x y z
N MET A 1 23.90 -0.45 -13.68
CA MET A 1 24.18 -1.91 -13.64
C MET A 1 22.87 -2.64 -13.79
N PRO A 2 22.74 -3.62 -14.71
CA PRO A 2 21.52 -4.42 -14.81
C PRO A 2 21.38 -5.37 -13.60
N TYR A 3 20.14 -5.62 -13.17
CA TYR A 3 19.80 -6.51 -12.06
C TYR A 3 19.08 -7.75 -12.61
N PHE A 4 19.60 -8.95 -12.29
CA PHE A 4 19.14 -10.22 -12.89
C PHE A 4 18.75 -11.28 -11.84
N ASP A 5 18.26 -10.85 -10.67
CA ASP A 5 17.81 -11.75 -9.58
C ASP A 5 16.36 -11.44 -9.15
N ALA A 6 15.46 -11.35 -10.12
CA ALA A 6 14.04 -11.09 -9.87
C ALA A 6 13.32 -12.22 -9.09
N ALA A 7 13.93 -13.41 -9.02
CA ALA A 7 13.39 -14.55 -8.27
C ALA A 7 13.51 -14.36 -6.76
N SER A 8 14.53 -13.63 -6.29
CA SER A 8 14.73 -13.34 -4.87
C SER A 8 13.96 -12.09 -4.42
N ALA A 9 14.09 -11.00 -5.17
CA ALA A 9 13.39 -9.75 -4.91
C ALA A 9 13.25 -8.92 -6.18
N ALA A 10 12.27 -8.03 -6.18
CA ALA A 10 12.12 -7.03 -7.24
C ALA A 10 11.87 -5.66 -6.60
N PRO A 11 12.29 -4.56 -7.27
CA PRO A 11 11.85 -3.24 -6.88
C PRO A 11 10.32 -3.17 -6.85
N LEU A 12 9.77 -2.43 -5.88
CA LEU A 12 8.33 -2.14 -5.88
C LEU A 12 7.95 -1.46 -7.19
N HIS A 13 6.83 -1.90 -7.76
CA HIS A 13 6.17 -1.15 -8.81
C HIS A 13 5.93 0.30 -8.33
N PRO A 14 6.14 1.35 -9.16
CA PRO A 14 6.01 2.74 -8.70
C PRO A 14 4.66 3.04 -8.03
N VAL A 15 3.57 2.48 -8.56
CA VAL A 15 2.23 2.61 -7.97
C VAL A 15 2.11 1.87 -6.62
N ALA A 16 2.77 0.71 -6.46
CA ALA A 16 2.77 0.00 -5.19
C ALA A 16 3.49 0.80 -4.10
N ARG A 17 4.56 1.52 -4.46
CA ARG A 17 5.24 2.45 -3.54
C ARG A 17 4.32 3.59 -3.09
N GLN A 18 3.56 4.17 -4.02
CA GLN A 18 2.60 5.24 -3.70
C GLN A 18 1.47 4.74 -2.80
N ALA A 19 0.89 3.58 -3.12
CA ALA A 19 -0.16 2.97 -2.32
C ALA A 19 0.32 2.65 -0.89
N LEU A 20 1.55 2.13 -0.73
CA LEU A 20 2.14 1.87 0.58
C LEU A 20 2.26 3.14 1.42
N LEU A 21 2.74 4.25 0.84
CA LEU A 21 2.86 5.52 1.57
C LEU A 21 1.49 6.06 1.97
N ALA A 22 0.50 6.05 1.07
CA ALA A 22 -0.86 6.46 1.39
C ALA A 22 -1.48 5.60 2.51
N ALA A 23 -1.21 4.30 2.52
CA ALA A 23 -1.67 3.41 3.59
C ALA A 23 -1.02 3.76 4.95
N LEU A 24 0.27 4.12 4.97
CA LEU A 24 0.96 4.52 6.20
C LEU A 24 0.46 5.88 6.73
N ASP A 25 0.17 6.83 5.84
CA ASP A 25 -0.25 8.18 6.22
C ASP A 25 -1.75 8.24 6.60
N GLU A 26 -2.60 7.53 5.85
CA GLU A 26 -4.06 7.73 5.91
C GLU A 26 -4.88 6.43 6.02
N GLY A 27 -4.30 5.29 5.64
CA GLY A 27 -4.98 3.99 5.56
C GLY A 27 -4.59 2.99 6.64
N TRP A 28 -4.01 3.45 7.76
CA TRP A 28 -3.45 2.58 8.80
C TRP A 28 -4.51 1.78 9.58
N ALA A 29 -5.76 2.24 9.58
CA ALA A 29 -6.85 1.66 10.35
C ALA A 29 -7.45 0.42 9.67
N ASP A 30 -8.12 -0.41 10.45
CA ASP A 30 -8.83 -1.60 9.96
C ASP A 30 -9.99 -1.22 9.00
N PRO A 31 -9.93 -1.61 7.72
CA PRO A 31 -10.94 -1.27 6.69
C PRO A 31 -12.28 -1.99 6.87
N ALA A 32 -12.41 -2.88 7.85
CA ALA A 32 -13.69 -3.46 8.26
C ALA A 32 -14.44 -2.58 9.29
N ARG A 33 -13.77 -1.60 9.92
CA ARG A 33 -14.39 -0.71 10.91
C ARG A 33 -15.22 0.38 10.21
N LEU A 34 -16.44 0.60 10.70
CA LEU A 34 -17.38 1.57 10.15
C LEU A 34 -17.09 3.03 10.56
N HIS A 35 -16.13 3.22 11.48
CA HIS A 35 -15.69 4.54 11.91
C HIS A 35 -14.87 5.24 10.81
N ARG A 36 -14.69 6.56 10.95
CA ARG A 36 -14.10 7.42 9.91
C ARG A 36 -12.78 6.90 9.35
N GLU A 37 -11.87 6.49 10.22
CA GLU A 37 -10.53 6.02 9.84
C GLU A 37 -10.60 4.69 9.06
N GLY A 38 -11.43 3.74 9.52
CA GLY A 38 -11.65 2.48 8.79
C GLY A 38 -12.30 2.69 7.42
N ARG A 39 -13.25 3.64 7.31
CA ARG A 39 -13.80 4.03 5.99
C ARG A 39 -12.74 4.64 5.08
N ARG A 40 -11.81 5.44 5.61
CA ARG A 40 -10.71 6.02 4.83
C ARG A 40 -9.74 4.93 4.36
N ALA A 41 -9.39 3.99 5.23
CA ALA A 41 -8.59 2.83 4.86
C ALA A 41 -9.25 1.96 3.78
N ARG A 42 -10.57 1.72 3.87
CA ARG A 42 -11.32 1.01 2.83
C ARG A 42 -11.23 1.69 1.46
N LEU A 43 -11.41 3.02 1.42
CA LEU A 43 -11.34 3.79 0.17
C LEU A 43 -9.96 3.76 -0.50
N LEU A 44 -8.88 3.55 0.26
CA LEU A 44 -7.53 3.42 -0.29
C LEU A 44 -7.23 1.99 -0.76
N LEU A 45 -8.02 1.01 -0.32
CA LEU A 45 -7.83 -0.41 -0.61
C LEU A 45 -8.64 -0.89 -1.83
N ASP A 46 -9.81 -0.27 -2.07
CA ASP A 46 -10.67 -0.50 -3.24
C ASP A 46 -10.11 0.20 -4.50
#